data_AF-A0A1G7G0V5-F1
#
_entry.id   AF-A0A1G7G0V5-F1
#
_cell.length_a   1.000
_cell.length_b   1.000
_cell.length_c   1.000
_cell.angle_alpha   90.00
_cell.angle_beta   90.00
_cell.angle_gamma   90.00
#
_symmetry.space_group_name_H-M   'P 1'
#
loop_
_entity.id
_entity.type
_entity.pdbx_description
1 polymer ?
#
loop_
_entity_poly.entity_id
_entity_poly.type
_entity_poly.pdbx_seq_one_letter_code
_entity_poly.pdbx_strand_id
1 'polypeptide(L)'
;MLKKFTALTCYLLTISQFTIAQSDTLHWHPGIKLKFSDFSIDHSTNHIFADVGVHYEYTVRPTKFGKYLPIIHTNAILNRKTASLPALNTTALRYGQLLFDMSGYESKLVKLKVFELGELNARTTPVKTTIENAISQANYEVSRLKKEMTEQLSTTTDERVFAEWEAKIADLLRNTPDVVEETSPGETQIGIFAGVAQSIFTGKTSDYFTHATGINFGFNVDVKKSRFGLDMNLDFNRTKQELEKKGYWPAKMKTHFASFELTYGIKLQKNKWLTVPFAGFAVSEFTPAKADKEDRRRLDGYSPVIGLELNRYFRSKSDLFESTYFFYKLRASVNPSNLVKNYSGTQFNLKLAIGFDVSKVKSKMVKKSNYQLAVTH
;
A
#
# COMPACT_ATOMS: atom_id res chain seq x y z
N MET A 1 11.07 38.91 19.73
CA MET A 1 10.24 37.79 20.22
C MET A 1 10.39 36.52 19.36
N LEU A 2 10.39 36.62 18.03
CA LEU A 2 10.50 35.49 17.10
C LEU A 2 11.78 34.62 17.24
N LYS A 3 12.93 35.22 17.59
CA LYS A 3 14.21 34.50 17.75
C LYS A 3 14.28 33.58 18.98
N LYS A 4 13.49 33.85 20.03
CA LYS A 4 13.42 32.97 21.21
C LYS A 4 12.53 31.73 20.97
N PHE A 5 11.57 31.84 20.06
CA PHE A 5 10.67 30.75 19.69
C PHE A 5 11.34 29.68 18.81
N THR A 6 12.24 30.10 17.92
CA THR A 6 13.01 29.21 17.02
C THR A 6 14.08 28.40 17.77
N ALA A 7 14.72 28.99 18.79
CA ALA A 7 15.66 28.28 19.65
C ALA A 7 14.96 27.21 20.50
N LEU A 8 13.77 27.51 21.05
CA LEU A 8 12.98 26.56 21.85
C LEU A 8 12.44 25.40 21.01
N THR A 9 12.04 25.64 19.76
CA THR A 9 11.57 24.58 18.85
C THR A 9 12.72 23.69 18.36
N CYS A 10 13.92 24.23 18.11
CA CYS A 10 15.11 23.41 17.84
C CYS A 10 15.58 22.62 19.08
N TYR A 11 15.42 23.14 20.29
CA TYR A 11 15.75 22.44 21.54
C TYR A 11 14.75 21.31 21.84
N LEU A 12 13.45 21.52 21.57
CA LEU A 12 12.43 20.46 21.68
C LEU A 12 12.58 19.37 20.59
N LEU A 13 13.03 19.74 19.39
CA LEU A 13 13.34 18.78 18.31
C LEU A 13 14.62 17.96 18.56
N THR A 14 15.53 18.45 19.40
CA THR A 14 16.73 17.69 19.80
C THR A 14 16.45 16.81 21.03
N ILE A 15 15.63 17.25 21.99
CA ILE A 15 15.18 16.38 23.10
C ILE A 15 14.33 15.21 22.58
N SER A 16 13.53 15.39 21.52
CA SER A 16 12.78 14.29 20.90
C SER A 16 13.64 13.30 20.10
N GLN A 17 14.88 13.66 19.76
CA GLN A 17 15.84 12.76 19.12
C GLN A 17 16.68 11.99 20.16
N PHE A 18 16.74 12.44 21.42
CA PHE A 18 17.46 11.76 22.51
C PHE A 18 16.59 10.87 23.40
N THR A 19 15.26 10.89 23.23
CA THR A 19 14.38 9.81 23.69
C THR A 19 14.16 8.78 22.59
N ILE A 20 15.24 8.33 21.94
CA ILE A 20 15.28 6.93 21.52
C ILE A 20 15.37 6.15 22.82
N ALA A 21 14.22 5.90 23.44
CA ALA A 21 14.09 4.85 24.43
C ALA A 21 14.76 3.62 23.78
N GLN A 22 15.92 3.21 24.30
CA GLN A 22 16.45 1.90 23.98
C GLN A 22 15.29 0.97 24.23
N SER A 23 14.75 0.38 23.17
CA SER A 23 13.66 -0.55 23.31
C SER A 23 14.13 -1.61 24.30
N ASP A 24 13.41 -1.72 25.42
CA ASP A 24 13.69 -2.70 26.46
C ASP A 24 13.54 -4.14 25.94
N THR A 25 13.03 -4.29 24.71
CA THR A 25 12.92 -5.55 23.99
C THR A 25 14.00 -5.67 22.93
N LEU A 26 14.72 -6.78 22.94
CA LEU A 26 15.64 -7.16 21.88
C LEU A 26 14.96 -8.16 20.94
N HIS A 27 14.85 -7.81 19.66
CA HIS A 27 14.28 -8.69 18.64
C HIS A 27 15.33 -9.67 18.12
N TRP A 28 14.96 -10.94 18.03
CA TRP A 28 15.85 -11.95 17.45
C TRP A 28 16.02 -11.73 15.95
N HIS A 29 17.26 -11.84 15.47
CA HIS A 29 17.57 -11.95 14.04
C HIS A 29 18.82 -12.82 13.85
N PRO A 30 19.03 -13.40 12.65
CA PRO A 30 20.24 -14.16 12.37
C PRO A 30 21.49 -13.33 12.66
N GLY A 31 22.43 -13.90 13.41
CA GLY A 31 23.70 -13.26 13.78
C GLY A 31 23.66 -12.38 15.03
N ILE A 32 22.50 -12.21 15.70
CA ILE A 32 22.46 -11.49 16.97
C ILE A 32 23.24 -12.25 18.05
N LYS A 33 24.07 -11.53 18.80
CA LYS A 33 24.83 -12.07 19.94
C LYS A 33 24.50 -11.27 21.19
N LEU A 34 23.98 -11.97 22.19
CA LEU A 34 23.67 -11.41 23.50
C LEU A 34 24.96 -10.95 24.19
N LYS A 35 24.85 -9.87 24.94
CA LYS A 35 25.92 -9.28 25.75
C LYS A 35 25.47 -9.27 27.21
N PHE A 36 26.42 -9.20 28.13
CA PHE A 36 26.08 -9.04 29.56
C PHE A 36 25.22 -7.80 29.83
N SER A 37 25.36 -6.74 29.04
CA SER A 37 24.51 -5.54 29.12
C SER A 37 23.04 -5.75 28.75
N ASP A 38 22.69 -6.90 28.15
CA ASP A 38 21.29 -7.26 27.86
C ASP A 38 20.57 -7.87 29.09
N PHE A 39 21.27 -8.03 30.22
CA PHE A 39 20.77 -8.64 31.44
C PHE A 39 21.05 -7.79 32.66
N SER A 40 20.17 -7.89 33.65
CA SER A 40 20.46 -7.48 35.03
C SER A 40 21.30 -8.56 35.74
N ILE A 41 22.14 -8.18 36.69
CA ILE A 41 22.88 -9.15 37.50
C ILE A 41 22.15 -9.33 38.83
N ASP A 42 21.72 -10.56 39.09
CA ASP A 42 21.00 -10.92 40.32
C ASP A 42 21.73 -12.07 41.03
N HIS A 43 22.50 -11.71 42.06
CA HIS A 43 23.27 -12.67 42.85
C HIS A 43 22.41 -13.51 43.81
N SER A 44 21.10 -13.23 43.93
CA SER A 44 20.21 -13.97 44.82
C SER A 44 19.71 -15.29 44.22
N THR A 45 19.91 -15.49 42.91
CA THR A 45 19.52 -16.70 42.18
C THR A 45 20.74 -17.42 41.62
N ASN A 46 20.65 -18.75 41.53
CA ASN A 46 21.62 -19.58 40.78
C ASN A 46 21.13 -19.92 39.38
N HIS A 47 19.95 -19.42 38.99
CA HIS A 47 19.31 -19.73 37.72
C HIS A 47 19.38 -18.54 36.76
N ILE A 48 19.55 -18.86 35.48
CA ILE A 48 19.50 -17.89 34.39
C ILE A 48 18.04 -17.64 34.03
N PHE A 49 17.63 -16.38 34.05
CA PHE A 49 16.28 -16.00 33.63
C PHE A 49 16.38 -15.12 32.39
N ALA A 50 16.25 -15.73 31.21
CA ALA A 50 16.41 -15.01 29.95
C ALA A 50 15.14 -14.33 29.44
N ASP A 51 14.04 -14.23 30.21
CA ASP A 51 12.71 -13.70 29.79
C ASP A 51 12.49 -13.59 28.26
N VAL A 52 12.48 -14.76 27.60
CA VAL A 52 12.31 -14.88 26.15
C VAL A 52 10.89 -15.32 25.83
N GLY A 53 10.26 -14.65 24.87
CA GLY A 53 8.92 -14.96 24.41
C GLY A 53 8.79 -14.85 22.90
N VAL A 54 7.91 -15.65 22.31
CA VAL A 54 7.55 -15.55 20.90
C VAL A 54 6.13 -14.99 20.80
N HIS A 55 6.01 -13.86 20.11
CA HIS A 55 4.74 -13.20 19.86
C HIS A 55 4.22 -13.60 18.49
N TYR A 56 2.94 -13.97 18.44
CA TYR A 56 2.25 -14.45 17.25
C TYR A 56 1.11 -13.50 16.89
N GLU A 57 1.10 -13.00 15.67
CA GLU A 57 -0.03 -12.28 15.10
C GLU A 57 -0.36 -12.91 13.75
N TYR A 58 -1.62 -13.27 13.52
CA TYR A 58 -2.04 -13.81 12.24
C TYR A 58 -3.26 -13.09 11.69
N THR A 59 -3.30 -12.99 10.37
CA THR A 59 -4.44 -12.49 9.62
C THR A 59 -4.86 -13.53 8.58
N VAL A 60 -6.15 -13.55 8.26
CA VAL A 60 -6.73 -14.51 7.31
C VAL A 60 -7.28 -13.73 6.13
N ARG A 61 -6.67 -13.90 4.94
CA ARG A 61 -7.08 -13.17 3.74
C ARG A 61 -7.94 -14.03 2.82
N PRO A 62 -9.15 -13.60 2.44
CA PRO A 62 -9.94 -14.33 1.46
C PRO A 62 -9.23 -14.31 0.10
N THR A 63 -9.17 -15.47 -0.58
CA THR A 63 -8.65 -15.59 -1.95
C THR A 63 -9.80 -15.76 -2.95
N LYS A 64 -10.08 -16.99 -3.39
CA LYS A 64 -11.15 -17.32 -4.35
C LYS A 64 -12.07 -18.38 -3.75
N PHE A 65 -13.38 -18.29 -4.04
CA PHE A 65 -14.36 -19.35 -3.76
C PHE A 65 -14.33 -19.91 -2.32
N GLY A 66 -14.42 -19.06 -1.29
CA GLY A 66 -14.44 -19.51 0.11
C GLY A 66 -13.11 -20.08 0.62
N LYS A 67 -12.02 -19.91 -0.14
CA LYS A 67 -10.66 -20.18 0.31
C LYS A 67 -10.05 -18.96 0.98
N TYR A 68 -9.16 -19.22 1.92
CA TYR A 68 -8.47 -18.22 2.71
C TYR A 68 -6.99 -18.55 2.81
N LEU A 69 -6.15 -17.52 2.69
CA LEU A 69 -4.70 -17.62 2.88
C LEU A 69 -4.36 -17.10 4.27
N PRO A 70 -3.78 -17.93 5.16
CA PRO A 70 -3.26 -17.47 6.43
C PRO A 70 -1.95 -16.70 6.22
N ILE A 71 -1.82 -15.57 6.90
CA ILE A 71 -0.59 -14.78 6.96
C ILE A 71 -0.23 -14.66 8.44
N ILE A 72 1.01 -14.97 8.78
CA ILE A 72 1.48 -14.93 10.16
C ILE A 72 2.74 -14.09 10.30
N HIS A 73 2.75 -13.26 11.33
CA HIS A 73 3.89 -12.51 11.80
C HIS A 73 4.30 -13.09 13.15
N THR A 74 5.58 -13.43 13.26
CA THR A 74 6.15 -13.95 14.49
C THR A 74 7.42 -13.19 14.83
N ASN A 75 7.55 -12.84 16.10
CA ASN A 75 8.69 -12.11 16.64
C ASN A 75 9.15 -12.80 17.93
N ALA A 76 10.38 -13.32 17.95
CA ALA A 76 11.03 -13.75 19.17
C ALA A 76 11.71 -12.55 19.82
N ILE A 77 11.42 -12.32 21.10
CA ILE A 77 11.91 -11.17 21.84
C ILE A 77 12.53 -11.59 23.17
N LEU A 78 13.57 -10.88 23.57
CA LEU A 78 14.19 -10.91 24.89
C LEU A 78 13.81 -9.62 25.62
N ASN A 79 13.24 -9.71 26.82
CA ASN A 79 12.95 -8.54 27.65
C ASN A 79 14.14 -8.22 28.57
N ARG A 80 14.88 -7.16 28.26
CA ARG A 80 16.11 -6.77 28.98
C ARG A 80 15.85 -6.30 30.42
N LYS A 81 14.64 -5.81 30.71
CA LYS A 81 14.29 -5.28 32.04
C LYS A 81 14.18 -6.37 33.09
N THR A 82 13.72 -7.53 32.66
CA THR A 82 13.40 -8.68 33.51
C THR A 82 14.42 -9.78 33.36
N ALA A 83 15.12 -9.86 32.22
CA ALA A 83 16.17 -10.84 32.03
C ALA A 83 17.32 -10.62 33.04
N SER A 84 17.75 -11.71 33.68
CA SER A 84 18.80 -11.69 34.69
C SER A 84 19.78 -12.85 34.57
N LEU A 85 21.03 -12.58 34.97
CA LEU A 85 22.10 -13.56 35.10
C LEU A 85 22.57 -13.63 36.56
N PRO A 86 22.94 -14.82 37.06
CA PRO A 86 23.44 -15.00 38.42
C PRO A 86 24.83 -14.36 38.64
N ALA A 87 25.63 -14.29 37.58
CA ALA A 87 26.96 -13.71 37.57
C ALA A 87 27.39 -13.34 36.14
N LEU A 88 28.46 -12.54 36.02
CA LEU A 88 29.15 -12.23 34.76
C LEU A 88 29.96 -13.44 34.27
N ASN A 89 29.26 -14.52 33.91
CA ASN A 89 29.84 -15.77 33.45
C ASN A 89 29.51 -16.00 31.97
N THR A 90 30.53 -16.33 31.17
CA THR A 90 30.38 -16.65 29.75
C THR A 90 29.48 -17.85 29.50
N THR A 91 29.50 -18.88 30.35
CA THR A 91 28.60 -20.04 30.25
C THR A 91 27.14 -19.62 30.41
N ALA A 92 26.86 -18.70 31.33
CA ALA A 92 25.51 -18.21 31.57
C ALA A 92 24.99 -17.38 30.39
N LEU A 93 25.85 -16.53 29.82
CA LEU A 93 25.54 -15.76 28.61
C LEU A 93 25.28 -16.68 27.40
N ARG A 94 26.08 -17.74 27.22
CA ARG A 94 25.88 -18.74 26.16
C ARG A 94 24.58 -19.50 26.31
N TYR A 95 24.23 -19.92 27.52
CA TYR A 95 22.94 -20.55 27.78
C TYR A 95 21.76 -19.62 27.46
N GLY A 96 21.86 -18.34 27.85
CA GLY A 96 20.88 -17.31 27.46
C GLY A 96 20.78 -17.15 25.94
N GLN A 97 21.91 -17.18 25.23
CA GLN A 97 21.94 -17.14 23.77
C GLN A 97 21.23 -18.35 23.16
N LEU A 98 21.46 -19.57 23.67
CA LEU A 98 20.78 -20.78 23.21
C LEU A 98 19.26 -20.68 23.38
N LEU A 99 18.78 -20.17 24.52
CA LEU A 99 17.34 -19.95 24.75
C LEU A 99 16.75 -18.95 23.76
N PHE A 100 17.48 -17.87 23.46
CA PHE A 100 17.04 -16.86 22.51
C PHE A 100 17.04 -17.36 21.07
N ASP A 101 18.07 -18.11 20.67
CA ASP A 101 18.15 -18.74 19.36
C ASP A 101 17.08 -19.83 19.17
N MET A 102 16.76 -20.58 20.22
CA MET A 102 15.63 -21.52 20.21
C MET A 102 14.28 -20.83 20.01
N SER A 103 14.08 -19.66 20.62
CA SER A 103 12.88 -18.84 20.36
C SER A 103 12.88 -18.25 18.94
N GLY A 104 14.05 -17.91 18.39
CA GLY A 104 14.22 -17.58 16.98
C GLY A 104 13.84 -18.73 16.04
N TYR A 105 14.25 -19.95 16.37
CA TYR A 105 13.86 -21.17 15.67
C TYR A 105 12.35 -21.40 15.73
N GLU A 106 11.74 -21.26 16.91
CA GLU A 106 10.28 -21.33 17.11
C GLU A 106 9.53 -20.36 16.20
N SER A 107 9.97 -19.10 16.18
CA SER A 107 9.42 -18.06 15.31
C SER A 107 9.47 -18.46 13.82
N LYS A 108 10.62 -18.97 13.34
CA LYS A 108 10.76 -19.45 11.95
C LYS A 108 9.91 -20.68 11.65
N LEU A 109 9.89 -21.65 12.56
CA LEU A 109 9.15 -22.90 12.39
C LEU A 109 7.64 -22.66 12.33
N VAL A 110 7.12 -21.77 13.18
CA VAL A 110 5.71 -21.35 13.14
C VAL A 110 5.38 -20.70 11.80
N LYS A 111 6.20 -19.76 11.31
CA LYS A 111 6.00 -19.15 9.99
C LYS A 111 5.97 -20.19 8.87
N LEU A 112 6.90 -21.16 8.91
CA LEU A 112 6.97 -22.23 7.93
C LEU A 112 5.74 -23.13 7.96
N LYS A 113 5.34 -23.63 9.12
CA LYS A 113 4.18 -24.53 9.24
C LYS A 113 2.90 -23.84 8.79
N VAL A 114 2.69 -22.58 9.14
CA VAL A 114 1.51 -21.81 8.68
C VAL A 114 1.57 -21.53 7.18
N PHE A 115 2.76 -21.26 6.63
CA PHE A 115 2.95 -21.14 5.18
C PHE A 115 2.61 -22.43 4.43
N GLU A 116 3.02 -23.59 4.96
CA GLU A 116 2.76 -24.90 4.37
C GLU A 116 1.28 -25.29 4.37
N LEU A 117 0.43 -24.65 5.19
CA LEU A 117 -1.02 -24.81 5.13
C LEU A 117 -1.61 -24.36 3.79
N GLY A 118 -0.95 -23.43 3.09
CA GLY A 118 -1.40 -22.90 1.82
C GLY A 118 -2.81 -22.27 1.89
N GLU A 119 -3.58 -22.40 0.82
CA GLU A 119 -4.98 -21.95 0.81
C GLU A 119 -5.89 -22.93 1.55
N LEU A 120 -6.53 -22.47 2.61
CA LEU A 120 -7.46 -23.24 3.43
C LEU A 120 -8.90 -23.06 2.95
N ASN A 121 -9.66 -24.15 2.88
CA ASN A 121 -11.08 -24.12 2.53
C ASN A 121 -11.95 -23.99 3.79
N ALA A 122 -12.55 -22.82 4.01
CA ALA A 122 -13.36 -22.57 5.21
C ALA A 122 -14.66 -23.38 5.26
N ARG A 123 -15.06 -24.03 4.16
CA ARG A 123 -16.25 -24.90 4.12
C ARG A 123 -16.03 -26.25 4.79
N THR A 124 -14.79 -26.72 4.86
CA THR A 124 -14.45 -28.07 5.35
C THR A 124 -13.79 -28.03 6.72
N THR A 125 -13.15 -26.92 7.10
CA THR A 125 -12.42 -26.84 8.38
C THR A 125 -12.37 -25.39 8.87
N PRO A 126 -12.56 -25.13 10.19
CA PRO A 126 -12.36 -23.79 10.74
C PRO A 126 -10.91 -23.34 10.56
N VAL A 127 -10.71 -22.30 9.74
CA VAL A 127 -9.37 -21.76 9.39
C VAL A 127 -8.54 -21.45 10.63
N LYS A 128 -9.17 -20.86 11.65
CA LYS A 128 -8.54 -20.53 12.94
C LYS A 128 -7.96 -21.77 13.63
N THR A 129 -8.74 -22.83 13.77
CA THR A 129 -8.30 -24.08 14.41
C THR A 129 -7.14 -24.72 13.65
N THR A 130 -7.15 -24.66 12.32
CA THR A 130 -6.03 -25.19 11.51
C THR A 130 -4.73 -24.41 11.76
N ILE A 131 -4.80 -23.07 11.86
CA ILE A 131 -3.65 -22.23 12.19
C ILE A 131 -3.16 -22.51 13.62
N GLU A 132 -4.07 -22.57 14.59
CA GLU A 132 -3.75 -22.84 16.00
C GLU A 132 -3.10 -24.21 16.19
N ASN A 133 -3.54 -25.22 15.43
CA ASN A 133 -2.92 -26.54 15.42
C ASN A 133 -1.49 -26.50 14.87
N ALA A 134 -1.25 -25.75 13.78
CA ALA A 134 0.09 -25.59 13.22
C ALA A 134 1.04 -24.88 14.20
N ILE A 135 0.56 -23.83 14.88
CA ILE A 135 1.31 -23.15 15.94
C ILE A 135 1.61 -24.11 17.10
N SER A 136 0.61 -24.86 17.57
CA SER A 136 0.76 -25.80 18.68
C SER A 136 1.76 -26.92 18.37
N GLN A 137 1.79 -27.41 17.12
CA GLN A 137 2.77 -28.40 16.67
C GLN A 137 4.20 -27.86 16.69
N ALA A 138 4.42 -26.63 16.21
CA ALA A 138 5.73 -25.99 16.29
C ALA A 138 6.15 -25.78 17.76
N ASN A 139 5.24 -25.27 18.60
CA ASN A 139 5.51 -25.04 20.02
C ASN A 139 5.87 -26.34 20.74
N TYR A 140 5.16 -27.44 20.46
CA TYR A 140 5.46 -28.76 21.03
C TYR A 140 6.86 -29.25 20.64
N GLU A 141 7.22 -29.13 19.37
CA GLU A 141 8.53 -29.55 18.85
C GLU A 141 9.68 -28.79 19.52
N VAL A 142 9.56 -27.46 19.60
CA VAL A 142 10.55 -26.59 20.24
C VAL A 142 10.58 -26.81 21.74
N SER A 143 9.43 -26.98 22.39
CA SER A 143 9.37 -27.23 23.84
C SER A 143 10.08 -28.52 24.23
N ARG A 144 9.94 -29.57 23.41
CA ARG A 144 10.69 -30.83 23.59
C ARG A 144 12.20 -30.60 23.48
N LEU A 145 12.64 -29.84 22.48
CA LEU A 145 14.07 -29.50 22.30
C LEU A 145 14.60 -28.63 23.45
N LYS A 146 13.85 -27.61 23.88
CA LYS A 146 14.18 -26.75 25.02
C LYS A 146 14.31 -27.58 26.30
N LYS A 147 13.39 -28.53 26.54
CA LYS A 147 13.45 -29.45 27.67
C LYS A 147 14.69 -30.34 27.63
N GLU A 148 14.94 -31.01 26.50
CA GLU A 148 16.11 -31.87 26.30
C GLU A 148 17.42 -31.09 26.53
N MET A 149 17.53 -29.88 25.97
CA MET A 149 18.67 -28.99 26.16
C MET A 149 18.84 -28.60 27.63
N THR A 150 17.76 -28.24 28.32
CA THR A 150 17.79 -27.83 29.74
C THR A 150 18.22 -29.00 30.63
N GLU A 151 17.73 -30.21 30.39
CA GLU A 151 18.09 -31.41 31.16
C GLU A 151 19.58 -31.76 30.98
N GLN A 152 20.12 -31.67 29.77
CA GLN A 152 21.53 -31.96 29.51
C GLN A 152 22.46 -30.86 30.05
N LEU A 153 22.11 -29.58 29.88
CA LEU A 153 22.95 -28.46 30.31
C LEU A 153 22.84 -28.15 31.82
N SER A 154 21.77 -28.57 32.49
CA SER A 154 21.65 -28.43 33.95
C SER A 154 22.49 -29.46 34.73
N THR A 155 22.95 -30.53 34.07
CA THR A 155 23.69 -31.63 34.69
C THR A 155 25.19 -31.62 34.36
N THR A 156 25.65 -30.73 33.49
CA THR A 156 27.07 -30.65 33.10
C THR A 156 27.53 -29.23 32.80
N THR A 157 28.80 -28.94 33.08
CA THR A 157 29.52 -27.74 32.62
C THR A 157 30.43 -28.04 31.43
N ASP A 158 30.29 -29.22 30.83
CA ASP A 158 31.11 -29.65 29.69
C ASP A 158 30.88 -28.76 28.46
N GLU A 159 31.94 -28.05 28.10
CA GLU A 159 32.04 -27.18 26.91
C GLU A 159 31.64 -27.90 25.62
N ARG A 160 31.88 -29.22 25.52
CA ARG A 160 31.50 -30.02 24.36
C ARG A 160 29.99 -30.10 24.19
N VAL A 161 29.22 -30.24 25.27
CA VAL A 161 27.76 -30.33 25.22
C VAL A 161 27.16 -29.00 24.80
N PHE A 162 27.73 -27.88 25.24
CA PHE A 162 27.34 -26.55 24.75
C PHE A 162 27.60 -26.41 23.25
N ALA A 163 28.78 -26.78 22.76
CA ALA A 163 29.13 -26.70 21.35
C ALA A 163 28.23 -27.59 20.46
N GLU A 164 27.86 -28.78 20.94
CA GLU A 164 26.91 -29.68 20.26
C GLU A 164 25.52 -29.03 20.10
N TRP A 165 25.01 -28.38 21.14
CA TRP A 165 23.73 -27.65 21.07
C TRP A 165 23.79 -26.38 20.22
N GLU A 166 24.88 -25.61 20.30
CA GLU A 166 25.11 -24.45 19.44
C GLU A 166 25.09 -24.86 17.96
N ALA A 167 25.76 -25.96 17.61
CA ALA A 167 25.74 -26.51 16.26
C ALA A 167 24.35 -27.01 15.86
N LYS A 168 23.67 -27.78 16.72
CA LYS A 168 22.32 -28.31 16.47
C LYS A 168 21.32 -27.18 16.20
N ILE A 169 21.33 -26.12 16.99
CA ILE A 169 20.42 -24.98 16.81
C ILE A 169 20.78 -24.16 15.57
N ALA A 170 22.07 -23.93 15.32
CA ALA A 170 22.52 -23.28 14.09
C ALA A 170 22.07 -24.04 12.84
N ASP A 171 22.13 -25.37 12.89
CA ASP A 171 21.68 -26.27 11.81
C ASP A 171 20.16 -26.20 11.62
N LEU A 172 19.38 -26.23 12.70
CA LEU A 172 17.92 -26.05 12.64
C LEU A 172 17.55 -24.69 12.04
N LEU A 173 18.20 -23.61 12.47
CA LEU A 173 17.96 -22.25 11.97
C LEU A 173 18.33 -22.09 10.49
N ARG A 174 19.39 -22.78 10.05
CA ARG A 174 19.87 -22.78 8.67
C ARG A 174 18.98 -23.61 7.75
N ASN A 175 18.57 -24.79 8.21
CA ASN A 175 17.74 -25.71 7.44
C ASN A 175 16.27 -25.27 7.40
N THR A 176 15.84 -24.45 8.36
CA THR A 176 14.50 -23.85 8.36
C THR A 176 14.50 -22.60 7.48
N PRO A 177 13.84 -22.65 6.31
CA PRO A 177 13.78 -21.51 5.41
C PRO A 177 13.10 -20.30 6.05
N ASP A 178 13.51 -19.12 5.61
CA ASP A 178 12.82 -17.89 6.00
C ASP A 178 11.57 -17.69 5.14
N VAL A 179 10.47 -17.32 5.78
CA VAL A 179 9.19 -17.02 5.12
C VAL A 179 8.81 -15.58 5.44
N VAL A 180 8.67 -14.78 4.40
CA VAL A 180 8.34 -13.35 4.51
C VAL A 180 7.08 -13.01 3.74
N GLU A 181 6.35 -12.00 4.20
CA GLU A 181 5.25 -11.43 3.43
C GLU A 181 5.82 -10.51 2.33
N GLU A 182 5.49 -10.81 1.08
CA GLU A 182 5.69 -9.90 -0.05
C GLU A 182 4.36 -9.21 -0.37
N THR A 183 4.37 -7.89 -0.35
CA THR A 183 3.24 -7.06 -0.75
C THR A 183 3.41 -6.57 -2.18
N SER A 184 2.32 -6.57 -2.94
CA SER A 184 2.28 -6.10 -4.31
C SER A 184 0.99 -5.31 -4.57
N PRO A 185 1.02 -4.29 -5.44
CA PRO A 185 -0.19 -3.57 -5.83
C PRO A 185 -1.18 -4.52 -6.51
N GLY A 186 -2.47 -4.39 -6.18
CA GLY A 186 -3.53 -5.17 -6.79
C GLY A 186 -3.73 -4.83 -8.27
N GLU A 187 -4.38 -5.74 -8.98
CA GLU A 187 -4.70 -5.58 -10.41
C GLU A 187 -5.82 -4.56 -10.66
N THR A 188 -6.61 -4.24 -9.62
CA THR A 188 -7.71 -3.28 -9.71
C THR A 188 -7.36 -2.01 -8.95
N GLN A 189 -7.58 -0.86 -9.58
CA GLN A 189 -7.40 0.45 -8.94
C GLN A 189 -8.62 1.32 -9.22
N ILE A 190 -8.99 2.14 -8.25
CA ILE A 190 -10.10 3.08 -8.36
C ILE A 190 -9.55 4.47 -8.10
N GLY A 191 -9.76 5.39 -9.03
CA GLY A 191 -9.25 6.74 -8.95
C GLY A 191 -10.34 7.79 -8.99
N ILE A 192 -10.11 8.89 -8.28
CA ILE A 192 -10.91 10.12 -8.39
C ILE A 192 -9.97 11.30 -8.64
N PHE A 193 -10.44 12.27 -9.41
CA PHE A 193 -9.67 13.48 -9.70
C PHE A 193 -10.57 14.70 -9.91
N ALA A 194 -9.99 15.87 -9.64
CA ALA A 194 -10.61 17.16 -9.86
C ALA A 194 -9.57 18.14 -10.41
N GLY A 195 -10.01 19.08 -11.24
CA GLY A 195 -9.10 19.96 -11.95
C GLY A 195 -9.77 21.09 -12.70
N VAL A 196 -9.00 21.69 -13.59
CA VAL A 196 -9.44 22.73 -14.51
C VAL A 196 -9.48 22.18 -15.93
N ALA A 197 -10.43 22.66 -16.72
CA ALA A 197 -10.62 22.28 -18.11
C ALA A 197 -10.71 23.51 -19.01
N GLN A 198 -10.25 23.34 -20.25
CA GLN A 198 -10.43 24.29 -21.33
C GLN A 198 -10.93 23.54 -22.56
N SER A 199 -12.09 23.94 -23.05
CA SER A 199 -12.76 23.41 -24.24
C SER A 199 -12.63 24.41 -25.40
N ILE A 200 -11.79 24.06 -26.37
CA ILE A 200 -11.48 24.87 -27.55
C ILE A 200 -12.34 24.39 -28.72
N PHE A 201 -13.33 25.19 -29.09
CA PHE A 201 -14.17 24.95 -30.27
C PHE A 201 -13.52 25.48 -31.55
N THR A 202 -13.71 24.78 -32.65
CA THR A 202 -13.31 25.17 -34.01
C THR A 202 -14.50 25.08 -34.97
N GLY A 203 -14.34 25.58 -36.20
CA GLY A 203 -15.40 25.58 -37.20
C GLY A 203 -16.59 26.43 -36.78
N LYS A 204 -17.79 26.05 -37.22
CA LYS A 204 -19.00 26.85 -37.00
C LYS A 204 -19.33 27.07 -35.53
N THR A 205 -19.04 26.10 -34.66
CA THR A 205 -19.25 26.27 -33.20
C THR A 205 -18.44 27.45 -32.65
N SER A 206 -17.23 27.66 -33.16
CA SER A 206 -16.35 28.76 -32.72
C SER A 206 -16.78 30.14 -33.20
N ASP A 207 -17.63 30.21 -34.23
CA ASP A 207 -18.19 31.47 -34.73
C ASP A 207 -19.30 31.98 -33.78
N TYR A 208 -20.06 31.06 -33.18
CA TYR A 208 -21.17 31.41 -32.29
C TYR A 208 -20.79 31.44 -30.82
N PHE A 209 -19.82 30.65 -30.39
CA PHE A 209 -19.46 30.51 -28.98
C PHE A 209 -17.97 30.81 -28.76
N THR A 210 -17.66 31.46 -27.64
CA THR A 210 -16.28 31.52 -27.15
C THR A 210 -15.84 30.14 -26.68
N HIS A 211 -14.53 29.91 -26.65
CA HIS A 211 -13.96 28.78 -25.92
C HIS A 211 -14.47 28.78 -24.47
N ALA A 212 -14.62 27.59 -23.91
CA ALA A 212 -15.13 27.41 -22.56
C ALA A 212 -14.01 27.05 -21.61
N THR A 213 -14.07 27.57 -20.39
CA THR A 213 -13.12 27.27 -19.32
C THR A 213 -13.89 26.96 -18.06
N GLY A 214 -13.45 25.96 -17.30
CA GLY A 214 -14.12 25.60 -16.07
C GLY A 214 -13.43 24.50 -15.29
N ILE A 215 -14.26 23.71 -14.61
CA ILE A 215 -13.83 22.68 -13.69
C ILE A 215 -14.09 21.30 -14.28
N ASN A 216 -13.16 20.38 -14.03
CA ASN A 216 -13.27 18.99 -14.38
C ASN A 216 -13.30 18.12 -13.13
N PHE A 217 -14.15 17.11 -13.15
CA PHE A 217 -14.17 16.03 -12.17
C PHE A 217 -14.24 14.71 -12.89
N GLY A 218 -13.66 13.67 -12.32
CA GLY A 218 -13.78 12.36 -12.93
C GLY A 218 -13.37 11.21 -12.04
N PHE A 219 -13.62 10.04 -12.59
CA PHE A 219 -13.46 8.75 -11.96
C PHE A 219 -12.80 7.80 -12.94
N ASN A 220 -11.88 6.97 -12.45
CA ASN A 220 -11.29 5.90 -13.25
C ASN A 220 -11.33 4.55 -12.53
N VAL A 221 -11.60 3.50 -13.28
CA VAL A 221 -11.45 2.11 -12.83
C VAL A 221 -10.40 1.45 -13.70
N ASP A 222 -9.35 0.99 -13.06
CA ASP A 222 -8.30 0.26 -13.70
C ASP A 222 -8.46 -1.23 -13.45
N VAL A 223 -8.29 -2.03 -14.48
CA VAL A 223 -8.23 -3.49 -14.38
C VAL A 223 -7.05 -3.96 -15.22
N LYS A 224 -5.99 -4.39 -14.54
CA LYS A 224 -4.70 -4.77 -15.15
C LYS A 224 -4.14 -3.62 -16.00
N LYS A 225 -4.12 -3.79 -17.32
CA LYS A 225 -3.67 -2.80 -18.31
C LYS A 225 -4.82 -1.96 -18.88
N SER A 226 -6.06 -2.23 -18.52
CA SER A 226 -7.22 -1.45 -18.97
C SER A 226 -7.52 -0.32 -18.01
N ARG A 227 -7.95 0.83 -18.53
CA ARG A 227 -8.51 1.95 -17.77
C ARG A 227 -9.87 2.31 -18.36
N PHE A 228 -10.90 2.34 -17.52
CA PHE A 228 -12.20 2.89 -17.81
C PHE A 228 -12.30 4.26 -17.14
N GLY A 229 -12.60 5.30 -17.89
CA GLY A 229 -12.65 6.67 -17.40
C GLY A 229 -14.03 7.27 -17.60
N LEU A 230 -14.51 7.99 -16.59
CA LEU A 230 -15.67 8.86 -16.65
C LEU A 230 -15.21 10.27 -16.30
N ASP A 231 -15.39 11.21 -17.22
CA ASP A 231 -14.96 12.60 -17.05
C ASP A 231 -16.12 13.55 -17.26
N MET A 232 -16.27 14.51 -16.35
CA MET A 232 -17.28 15.54 -16.39
C MET A 232 -16.58 16.91 -16.45
N ASN A 233 -17.00 17.77 -17.37
CA ASN A 233 -16.58 19.18 -17.39
C ASN A 233 -17.80 20.07 -17.21
N LEU A 234 -17.63 21.12 -16.43
CA LEU A 234 -18.59 22.21 -16.26
C LEU A 234 -17.86 23.50 -16.57
N ASP A 235 -18.03 23.99 -17.78
CA ASP A 235 -17.32 25.13 -18.32
C ASP A 235 -18.23 26.34 -18.50
N PHE A 236 -17.64 27.52 -18.44
CA PHE A 236 -18.30 28.80 -18.66
C PHE A 236 -17.82 29.39 -19.98
N ASN A 237 -18.75 29.92 -20.76
CA ASN A 237 -18.44 30.61 -22.01
C ASN A 237 -19.49 31.69 -22.33
N ARG A 238 -19.39 32.27 -23.53
CA ARG A 238 -20.36 33.26 -24.02
C ARG A 238 -20.70 33.05 -25.48
N THR A 239 -21.83 33.57 -25.91
CA THR A 239 -22.12 33.75 -27.34
C THR A 239 -21.29 34.90 -27.91
N LYS A 240 -20.76 34.76 -29.12
CA LYS A 240 -20.03 35.81 -29.86
C LYS A 240 -20.98 36.66 -30.71
N GLN A 241 -21.91 35.99 -31.38
CA GLN A 241 -22.91 36.58 -32.24
C GLN A 241 -24.29 36.00 -31.92
N GLU A 242 -25.32 36.60 -32.50
CA GLU A 242 -26.69 36.14 -32.34
C GLU A 242 -26.87 34.75 -32.98
N LEU A 243 -27.65 33.90 -32.33
CA LEU A 243 -27.96 32.56 -32.81
C LEU A 243 -29.45 32.29 -32.62
N GLU A 244 -30.15 31.95 -33.70
CA GLU A 244 -31.55 31.54 -33.65
C GLU A 244 -31.65 30.02 -33.79
N LYS A 245 -31.54 29.33 -32.66
CA LYS A 245 -31.62 27.87 -32.60
C LYS A 245 -32.28 27.40 -31.32
N LYS A 246 -33.45 26.75 -31.48
CA LYS A 246 -34.35 26.37 -30.38
C LYS A 246 -34.70 27.55 -29.46
N GLY A 247 -34.74 28.76 -30.05
CA GLY A 247 -34.91 30.04 -29.36
C GLY A 247 -33.79 31.03 -29.72
N TYR A 248 -33.97 32.27 -29.29
CA TYR A 248 -33.04 33.36 -29.57
C TYR A 248 -31.93 33.43 -28.51
N TRP A 249 -30.68 33.42 -28.98
CA TRP A 249 -29.48 33.61 -28.18
C TRP A 249 -28.87 34.97 -28.55
N PRO A 250 -28.99 36.00 -27.70
CA PRO A 250 -28.37 37.28 -27.98
C PRO A 250 -26.85 37.17 -27.95
N ALA A 251 -26.15 38.05 -28.68
CA ALA A 251 -24.70 38.16 -28.60
C ALA A 251 -24.23 38.50 -27.18
N LYS A 252 -23.04 38.03 -26.78
CA LYS A 252 -22.43 38.22 -25.45
C LYS A 252 -23.20 37.60 -24.28
N MET A 253 -24.20 36.77 -24.54
CA MET A 253 -24.93 36.03 -23.50
C MET A 253 -23.98 35.06 -22.80
N LYS A 254 -24.06 35.01 -21.46
CA LYS A 254 -23.34 34.00 -20.67
C LYS A 254 -23.99 32.64 -20.84
N THR A 255 -23.17 31.63 -21.07
CA THR A 255 -23.60 30.26 -21.32
C THR A 255 -22.77 29.29 -20.51
N HIS A 256 -23.34 28.13 -20.22
CA HIS A 256 -22.65 26.99 -19.65
C HIS A 256 -22.44 25.94 -20.73
N PHE A 257 -21.26 25.32 -20.69
CA PHE A 257 -20.95 24.16 -21.48
C PHE A 257 -20.69 22.98 -20.53
N ALA A 258 -21.57 21.99 -20.54
CA ALA A 258 -21.40 20.76 -19.79
C ALA A 258 -20.96 19.65 -20.75
N SER A 259 -20.00 18.82 -20.35
CA SER A 259 -19.65 17.62 -21.10
C SER A 259 -19.38 16.44 -20.21
N PHE A 260 -19.69 15.26 -20.72
CA PHE A 260 -19.56 13.97 -20.07
C PHE A 260 -18.90 13.00 -21.05
N GLU A 261 -17.71 12.49 -20.71
CA GLU A 261 -16.95 11.55 -21.54
C GLU A 261 -16.86 10.18 -20.85
N LEU A 262 -17.33 9.14 -21.54
CA LEU A 262 -17.06 7.73 -21.18
C LEU A 262 -15.94 7.21 -22.06
N THR A 263 -14.87 6.72 -21.45
CA THR A 263 -13.64 6.36 -22.16
C THR A 263 -13.09 5.01 -21.74
N TYR A 264 -12.47 4.34 -22.70
CA TYR A 264 -11.67 3.15 -22.50
C TYR A 264 -10.27 3.40 -23.05
N GLY A 265 -9.25 3.04 -22.26
CA GLY A 265 -7.85 3.23 -22.62
C GLY A 265 -6.95 2.12 -22.13
N ILE A 266 -5.73 2.12 -22.66
CA ILE A 266 -4.69 1.14 -22.35
C ILE A 266 -3.59 1.81 -21.53
N LYS A 267 -3.29 1.25 -20.36
CA LYS A 267 -2.25 1.74 -19.45
C LYS A 267 -0.86 1.36 -19.92
N LEU A 268 -0.05 2.37 -20.17
CA LEU A 268 1.37 2.27 -20.46
C LEU A 268 2.13 2.94 -19.31
N GLN A 269 2.46 2.15 -18.28
CA GLN A 269 3.14 2.64 -17.09
C GLN A 269 4.66 2.45 -17.19
N LYS A 270 5.42 3.51 -16.95
CA LYS A 270 6.89 3.49 -16.84
C LYS A 270 7.31 4.37 -15.66
N ASN A 271 7.88 3.75 -14.63
CA ASN A 271 8.26 4.40 -13.38
C ASN A 271 7.06 5.16 -12.75
N LYS A 272 7.25 6.45 -12.46
CA LYS A 272 6.23 7.36 -11.90
C LYS A 272 5.27 7.94 -12.94
N TRP A 273 5.41 7.56 -14.22
CA TRP A 273 4.60 8.08 -15.31
C TRP A 273 3.65 7.00 -15.83
N LEU A 274 2.41 7.39 -16.08
CA LEU A 274 1.40 6.55 -16.70
C LEU A 274 0.83 7.31 -17.90
N THR A 275 0.92 6.69 -19.07
CA THR A 275 0.32 7.18 -20.31
C THR A 275 -0.87 6.30 -20.67
N VAL A 276 -1.98 6.91 -21.07
CA VAL A 276 -3.21 6.20 -21.43
C VAL A 276 -3.76 6.78 -22.72
N PRO A 277 -3.43 6.22 -23.90
CA PRO A 277 -4.25 6.46 -25.09
C PRO A 277 -5.65 5.90 -24.86
N PHE A 278 -6.66 6.67 -25.24
CA PHE A 278 -8.06 6.27 -25.04
C PHE A 278 -8.95 6.65 -26.23
N ALA A 279 -10.06 5.92 -26.32
CA ALA A 279 -11.18 6.23 -27.18
C ALA A 279 -12.49 6.09 -26.39
N GLY A 280 -13.55 6.72 -26.86
CA GLY A 280 -14.80 6.72 -26.12
C GLY A 280 -15.91 7.51 -26.78
N PHE A 281 -16.86 7.92 -25.96
CA PHE A 281 -18.03 8.67 -26.36
C PHE A 281 -18.27 9.86 -25.42
N ALA A 282 -18.62 10.99 -26.00
CA ALA A 282 -18.88 12.23 -25.30
C ALA A 282 -20.32 12.70 -25.54
N VAL A 283 -20.99 13.09 -24.46
CA VAL A 283 -22.24 13.86 -24.45
C VAL A 283 -21.89 15.28 -24.04
N SER A 284 -22.43 16.26 -24.73
CA SER A 284 -22.13 17.67 -24.50
C SER A 284 -23.37 18.53 -24.62
N GLU A 285 -23.41 19.63 -23.89
CA GLU A 285 -24.59 20.49 -23.79
C GLU A 285 -24.19 21.95 -23.65
N PHE A 286 -24.86 22.84 -24.39
CA PHE A 286 -24.88 24.28 -24.13
C PHE A 286 -26.23 24.70 -23.57
N THR A 287 -26.17 25.52 -22.52
CA THR A 287 -27.34 26.16 -21.91
C THR A 287 -27.08 27.64 -21.59
N PRO A 288 -28.11 28.49 -21.63
CA PRO A 288 -28.03 29.84 -21.07
C PRO A 288 -27.74 29.80 -19.58
N ALA A 289 -26.92 30.73 -19.08
CA ALA A 289 -26.56 30.76 -17.66
C ALA A 289 -27.72 31.10 -16.70
N LYS A 290 -28.82 31.62 -17.23
CA LYS A 290 -30.06 31.92 -16.50
C LYS A 290 -31.25 31.20 -17.15
N ALA A 291 -31.07 29.94 -17.51
CA ALA A 291 -32.16 29.11 -18.00
C ALA A 291 -33.18 28.87 -16.88
N ASP A 292 -34.45 29.14 -17.15
CA ASP A 292 -35.56 28.62 -16.33
C ASP A 292 -35.86 27.16 -16.72
N LYS A 293 -36.78 26.51 -16.00
CA LYS A 293 -37.13 25.10 -16.30
C LYS A 293 -37.82 24.93 -17.66
N GLU A 294 -38.33 26.01 -18.25
CA GLU A 294 -39.03 25.99 -19.54
C GLU A 294 -38.12 26.43 -20.71
N ASP A 295 -36.86 26.78 -20.43
CA ASP A 295 -35.93 27.29 -21.43
C ASP A 295 -35.56 26.19 -22.44
N ARG A 296 -36.13 26.30 -23.64
CA ARG A 296 -35.93 25.36 -24.73
C ARG A 296 -34.59 25.53 -25.44
N ARG A 297 -33.79 26.56 -25.09
CA ARG A 297 -32.48 26.87 -25.68
C ARG A 297 -31.39 25.92 -25.17
N ARG A 298 -31.64 24.61 -25.17
CA ARG A 298 -30.65 23.58 -24.85
C ARG A 298 -30.12 22.96 -26.15
N LEU A 299 -28.81 23.03 -26.35
CA LEU A 299 -28.15 22.43 -27.52
C LEU A 299 -27.32 21.23 -27.07
N ASP A 300 -27.76 20.04 -27.43
CA ASP A 300 -27.13 18.77 -27.06
C ASP A 300 -26.33 18.20 -28.24
N GLY A 301 -25.16 17.63 -27.95
CA GLY A 301 -24.29 16.99 -28.92
C GLY A 301 -23.75 15.66 -28.43
N TYR A 302 -23.56 14.76 -29.38
CA TYR A 302 -23.03 13.42 -29.17
C TYR A 302 -21.86 13.21 -30.13
N SER A 303 -20.73 12.72 -29.62
CA SER A 303 -19.54 12.57 -30.46
C SER A 303 -18.62 11.45 -29.96
N PRO A 304 -17.94 10.73 -30.87
CA PRO A 304 -16.81 9.90 -30.46
C PRO A 304 -15.70 10.80 -29.91
N VAL A 305 -14.93 10.31 -28.96
CA VAL A 305 -13.75 11.01 -28.44
C VAL A 305 -12.52 10.12 -28.56
N ILE A 306 -11.40 10.72 -28.93
CA ILE A 306 -10.08 10.10 -28.85
C ILE A 306 -9.14 11.03 -28.11
N GLY A 307 -8.15 10.47 -27.42
CA GLY A 307 -7.23 11.32 -26.68
C GLY A 307 -6.10 10.59 -25.99
N LEU A 308 -5.35 11.37 -25.22
CA LEU A 308 -4.21 10.93 -24.46
C LEU A 308 -4.31 11.49 -23.03
N GLU A 309 -4.15 10.62 -22.06
CA GLU A 309 -3.99 10.98 -20.65
C GLU A 309 -2.55 10.68 -20.21
N LEU A 310 -1.96 11.61 -19.45
CA LEU A 310 -0.64 11.54 -18.87
C LEU A 310 -0.72 11.83 -17.38
N ASN A 311 -0.42 10.82 -16.56
CA ASN A 311 -0.40 10.94 -15.11
C ASN A 311 1.03 10.84 -14.58
N ARG A 312 1.37 11.72 -13.64
CA ARG A 312 2.63 11.67 -12.88
C ARG A 312 2.34 11.44 -11.40
N TYR A 313 2.72 10.28 -10.89
CA TYR A 313 2.62 9.94 -9.48
C TYR A 313 3.71 10.65 -8.68
N PHE A 314 3.32 11.41 -7.65
CA PHE A 314 4.26 12.19 -6.83
C PHE A 314 4.36 11.69 -5.39
N ARG A 315 3.33 10.99 -4.89
CA ARG A 315 3.32 10.40 -3.55
C ARG A 315 2.59 9.06 -3.57
N SER A 316 3.13 8.09 -2.85
CA SER A 316 2.47 6.81 -2.57
C SER A 316 2.43 6.60 -1.07
N LYS A 317 1.29 6.15 -0.55
CA LYS A 317 1.14 5.62 0.81
C LYS A 317 0.65 4.19 0.68
N SER A 318 1.28 3.26 1.39
CA SER A 318 0.79 1.87 1.44
C SER A 318 0.62 1.47 2.89
N ASP A 319 -0.58 0.99 3.20
CA ASP A 319 -0.89 0.31 4.44
C ASP A 319 -1.09 -1.20 4.13
N LEU A 320 -1.41 -2.03 5.14
CA LEU A 320 -1.51 -3.50 4.97
C LEU A 320 -2.59 -3.95 3.96
N PHE A 321 -3.62 -3.11 3.75
CA PHE A 321 -4.79 -3.43 2.95
C PHE A 321 -4.86 -2.66 1.63
N GLU A 322 -4.33 -1.44 1.59
CA GLU A 322 -4.53 -0.50 0.50
C GLU A 322 -3.25 0.30 0.20
N SER A 323 -3.01 0.53 -1.09
CA SER A 323 -2.03 1.49 -1.57
C SER A 323 -2.74 2.63 -2.25
N THR A 324 -2.41 3.85 -1.82
CA THR A 324 -2.92 5.11 -2.37
C THR A 324 -1.81 5.81 -3.14
N TYR A 325 -2.08 6.17 -4.39
CA TYR A 325 -1.13 6.86 -5.27
C TYR A 325 -1.69 8.22 -5.67
N PHE A 326 -1.05 9.29 -5.25
CA PHE A 326 -1.42 10.65 -5.62
C PHE A 326 -0.75 11.04 -6.94
N PHE A 327 -1.51 11.69 -7.82
CA PHE A 327 -1.03 12.05 -9.16
C PHE A 327 -1.44 13.46 -9.60
N TYR A 328 -0.62 14.02 -10.49
CA TYR A 328 -1.03 15.06 -11.42
C TYR A 328 -1.48 14.39 -12.72
N LYS A 329 -2.58 14.86 -13.30
CA LYS A 329 -3.14 14.34 -14.56
C LYS A 329 -3.22 15.48 -15.58
N LEU A 330 -2.64 15.24 -16.75
CA LEU A 330 -2.83 16.05 -17.94
C LEU A 330 -3.60 15.20 -18.96
N ARG A 331 -4.72 15.72 -19.48
CA ARG A 331 -5.53 15.01 -20.47
C ARG A 331 -5.84 15.93 -21.64
N ALA A 332 -5.56 15.43 -22.84
CA ALA A 332 -5.92 16.07 -24.09
C ALA A 332 -6.87 15.16 -24.86
N SER A 333 -7.99 15.68 -25.34
CA SER A 333 -8.93 14.92 -26.16
C SER A 333 -9.47 15.73 -27.32
N VAL A 334 -9.86 15.01 -28.38
CA VAL A 334 -10.45 15.57 -29.58
C VAL A 334 -11.76 14.85 -29.84
N ASN A 335 -12.82 15.62 -30.08
CA ASN A 335 -14.11 15.10 -30.48
C ASN A 335 -14.70 15.95 -31.61
N PRO A 336 -15.25 15.34 -32.68
CA PRO A 336 -15.98 16.07 -33.71
C PRO A 336 -17.28 16.58 -33.09
N SER A 337 -17.38 17.89 -32.91
CA SER A 337 -18.54 18.52 -32.30
C SER A 337 -19.70 18.55 -33.30
N ASN A 338 -20.77 17.84 -32.95
CA ASN A 338 -22.05 17.79 -33.69
C ASN A 338 -23.20 18.32 -32.83
N LEU A 339 -22.99 19.42 -32.11
CA LEU A 339 -23.96 20.02 -31.19
C LEU A 339 -25.25 20.46 -31.89
N VAL A 340 -25.18 20.82 -33.18
CA VAL A 340 -26.33 21.22 -33.96
C VAL A 340 -26.18 20.70 -35.39
N LYS A 341 -27.24 20.07 -35.93
CA LYS A 341 -27.33 19.71 -37.35
C LYS A 341 -27.06 20.96 -38.20
N ASN A 342 -25.99 20.94 -39.00
CA ASN A 342 -25.42 22.01 -39.84
C ASN A 342 -24.40 22.97 -39.19
N TYR A 343 -24.05 22.79 -37.91
CA TYR A 343 -23.00 23.52 -37.19
C TYR A 343 -21.95 22.55 -36.66
N SER A 344 -21.19 21.96 -37.58
CA SER A 344 -20.10 21.04 -37.29
C SER A 344 -18.81 21.77 -36.96
N GLY A 345 -17.98 21.12 -36.15
CA GLY A 345 -16.62 21.57 -35.85
C GLY A 345 -15.83 20.50 -35.12
N THR A 346 -14.63 20.84 -34.67
CA THR A 346 -13.85 19.99 -33.77
C THR A 346 -13.74 20.68 -32.42
N GLN A 347 -13.94 19.93 -31.35
CA GLN A 347 -13.68 20.35 -29.98
C GLN A 347 -12.38 19.71 -29.52
N PHE A 348 -11.46 20.53 -29.04
CA PHE A 348 -10.23 20.12 -28.39
C PHE A 348 -10.36 20.41 -26.90
N ASN A 349 -10.19 19.40 -26.05
CA ASN A 349 -10.26 19.55 -24.60
C ASN A 349 -8.88 19.38 -24.00
N LEU A 350 -8.47 20.34 -23.19
CA LEU A 350 -7.27 20.26 -22.37
C LEU A 350 -7.66 20.32 -20.90
N LYS A 351 -7.18 19.36 -20.11
CA LYS A 351 -7.53 19.24 -18.69
C LYS A 351 -6.26 19.05 -17.87
N LEU A 352 -6.18 19.75 -16.74
CA LEU A 352 -5.15 19.58 -15.72
C LEU A 352 -5.83 19.29 -14.39
N ALA A 353 -5.54 18.14 -13.79
CA ALA A 353 -6.19 17.67 -12.58
C ALA A 353 -5.20 17.11 -11.56
N ILE A 354 -5.66 17.04 -10.31
CA ILE A 354 -5.00 16.33 -9.22
C ILE A 354 -5.98 15.26 -8.74
N GLY A 355 -5.44 14.09 -8.40
CA GLY A 355 -6.26 12.98 -7.93
C GLY A 355 -5.46 11.96 -7.15
N PHE A 356 -6.16 10.89 -6.79
CA PHE A 356 -5.55 9.72 -6.18
C PHE A 356 -6.19 8.44 -6.70
N ASP A 357 -5.35 7.40 -6.87
CA ASP A 357 -5.76 6.03 -7.17
C ASP A 357 -5.61 5.19 -5.90
N VAL A 358 -6.62 4.39 -5.56
CA VAL A 358 -6.58 3.39 -4.48
C VAL A 358 -6.55 2.00 -5.10
N SER A 359 -5.60 1.17 -4.67
CA SER A 359 -5.50 -0.23 -5.07
C SER A 359 -5.46 -1.13 -3.84
N LYS A 360 -6.13 -2.28 -3.88
CA LYS A 360 -5.97 -3.29 -2.83
C LYS A 360 -4.56 -3.86 -2.86
N VAL A 361 -3.93 -4.02 -1.70
CA VAL A 361 -2.63 -4.69 -1.60
C VAL A 361 -2.83 -6.20 -1.66
N LYS A 362 -2.15 -6.85 -2.61
CA LYS A 362 -2.01 -8.31 -2.63
C LYS A 362 -0.78 -8.68 -1.81
N SER A 363 -1.01 -9.38 -0.72
CA SER A 363 0.05 -10.01 0.06
C SER A 363 0.13 -11.49 -0.23
N LYS A 364 1.34 -12.01 -0.31
CA LYS A 364 1.62 -13.45 -0.32
C LYS A 364 2.79 -13.74 0.60
N MET A 365 2.76 -14.87 1.27
CA MET A 365 3.94 -15.38 1.95
C MET A 365 4.86 -16.03 0.92
N VAL A 366 6.17 -15.77 0.99
CA VAL A 366 7.18 -16.32 0.08
C VAL A 366 8.33 -16.89 0.88
N LYS A 367 8.74 -18.09 0.49
CA LYS A 367 9.94 -18.76 1.00
C LYS A 367 11.18 -18.11 0.37
N LYS A 368 12.00 -17.41 1.15
CA LYS A 368 13.28 -16.89 0.68
C LYS A 368 14.28 -18.05 0.59
N SER A 369 14.94 -18.19 -0.57
CA SER A 369 16.08 -19.11 -0.69
C SER A 369 17.23 -18.58 0.16
N ASN A 370 17.82 -19.44 1.00
CA ASN A 370 18.91 -19.09 1.95
C ASN A 370 20.19 -18.52 1.30
N TYR A 371 20.26 -18.39 -0.02
CA TYR A 371 21.42 -17.89 -0.76
C TYR A 371 21.61 -16.36 -0.77
N GLN A 372 20.66 -15.56 -0.26
CA GLN A 372 20.75 -14.09 -0.31
C GLN A 372 21.16 -13.41 1.01
N LEU A 373 21.55 -14.16 2.05
CA LEU A 373 22.08 -13.58 3.28
C LEU A 373 23.61 -13.30 3.24
N ALA A 374 24.28 -13.69 2.16
CA ALA A 374 25.62 -13.23 1.86
C ALA A 374 25.52 -12.07 0.86
N VAL A 375 26.16 -10.94 1.15
CA VAL A 375 26.18 -9.70 0.35
C VAL A 375 24.98 -8.76 0.59
N THR A 376 24.97 -8.12 1.76
CA THR A 376 24.83 -6.66 1.88
C THR A 376 25.22 -6.26 3.30
N HIS A 377 26.48 -5.87 3.48
CA HIS A 377 26.92 -4.91 4.48
C HIS A 377 27.88 -3.94 3.80
#